data_AF-A0A7X4JVQ1-F1
#
_entry.id   AF-A0A7X4JVQ1-F1
#
_cell.length_a   1.000
_cell.length_b   1.000
_cell.length_c   1.000
_cell.angle_alpha   90.00
_cell.angle_beta   90.00
_cell.angle_gamma   90.00
#
_symmetry.space_group_name_H-M   'P 1'
#
loop_
_entity.id
_entity.type
_entity.pdbx_description
1 polymer ?
#
loop_
_entity_poly.entity_id
_entity_poly.type
_entity_poly.pdbx_seq_one_letter_code
_entity_poly.pdbx_strand_id
1 'polypeptide(L)'
;MTLSFGPGVPGTFLIAEVAQAHDGSLGTAHSFIDCAADAGADAVKFQTHIAAAESTADEPFRVPFSMQDADRTGYWARTGFDAGQWRGLAERARERGLHFLSSPFSVEAVRLLAEIGVPAWKVGSGEVRSHDLLQAMLDAGGPILLS
;
A
#
# COMPACT_ATOMS: atom_id res chain seq x y z
N MET A 1 -13.71 11.57 -3.46
CA MET A 1 -13.33 11.59 -4.89
C MET A 1 -13.57 10.22 -5.48
N THR A 2 -14.05 10.16 -6.72
CA THR A 2 -14.25 8.89 -7.45
C THR A 2 -13.06 8.64 -8.36
N LEU A 3 -12.49 7.44 -8.34
CA LEU A 3 -11.43 7.06 -9.28
C LEU A 3 -11.98 7.07 -10.71
N SER A 4 -11.26 7.72 -11.64
CA SER A 4 -11.64 7.80 -13.06
C SER A 4 -10.40 7.70 -13.94
N PHE A 5 -10.31 6.64 -14.74
CA PHE A 5 -9.28 6.41 -15.74
C PHE A 5 -9.76 5.35 -16.75
N GLY A 6 -9.16 5.30 -17.93
CA GLY A 6 -9.49 4.34 -18.99
C GLY A 6 -9.95 4.99 -20.30
N PRO A 7 -10.47 4.20 -21.25
CA PRO A 7 -10.90 4.71 -22.56
C PRO A 7 -11.89 5.87 -22.44
N GLY A 8 -11.61 6.98 -23.12
CA GLY A 8 -12.45 8.18 -23.11
C GLY A 8 -12.23 9.13 -21.91
N VAL A 9 -11.39 8.76 -20.93
CA VAL A 9 -10.94 9.68 -19.88
C VAL A 9 -9.66 10.37 -20.36
N PRO A 10 -9.63 11.71 -20.50
CA PRO A 10 -8.44 12.42 -20.94
C PRO A 10 -7.34 12.40 -19.87
N GLY A 11 -6.09 12.39 -20.30
CA GLY A 11 -4.91 12.40 -19.42
C GLY A 11 -4.40 11.01 -19.06
N THR A 12 -3.43 10.97 -18.16
CA THR A 12 -2.87 9.74 -17.59
C THR A 12 -3.05 9.81 -16.09
N PHE A 13 -3.56 8.73 -15.49
CA PHE A 13 -3.72 8.64 -14.05
C PHE A 13 -2.37 8.31 -13.39
N LEU A 14 -1.82 9.25 -12.63
CA LEU A 14 -0.49 9.17 -12.03
C LEU A 14 -0.58 8.69 -10.58
N ILE A 15 0.05 7.54 -10.30
CA ILE A 15 0.18 6.98 -8.95
C ILE A 15 1.61 7.18 -8.48
N ALA A 16 1.78 8.01 -7.44
CA ALA A 16 3.06 8.17 -6.75
C ALA A 16 3.27 7.00 -5.76
N GLU A 17 4.12 6.04 -6.13
CA GLU A 17 4.48 4.90 -5.26
C GLU A 17 5.53 5.32 -4.23
N VAL A 18 5.13 5.37 -2.97
CA VAL A 18 6.02 5.54 -1.81
C VAL A 18 6.60 4.19 -1.38
N ALA A 19 5.83 3.10 -1.57
CA ALA A 19 6.17 1.78 -1.04
C ALA A 19 6.48 1.85 0.46
N GLN A 20 7.73 1.54 0.83
CA GLN A 20 8.26 1.61 2.19
C GLN A 20 9.38 2.64 2.34
N ALA A 21 9.51 3.61 1.42
CA ALA A 21 10.57 4.62 1.43
C ALA A 21 10.55 5.54 2.68
N HIS A 22 9.45 5.53 3.42
CA HIS A 22 9.30 6.21 4.71
C HIS A 22 10.12 5.56 5.83
N ASP A 23 10.60 4.32 5.66
CA ASP A 23 11.47 3.62 6.61
C ASP A 23 10.91 3.58 8.06
N GLY A 24 9.58 3.45 8.19
CA GLY A 24 8.86 3.47 9.48
C GLY A 24 8.64 4.85 10.11
N SER A 25 9.11 5.93 9.48
CA SER A 25 8.85 7.29 9.94
C SER A 25 7.49 7.79 9.46
N LEU A 26 6.54 7.96 10.40
CA LEU A 26 5.23 8.53 10.11
C LEU A 26 5.32 9.96 9.55
N GLY A 27 6.24 10.77 10.08
CA GLY A 27 6.47 12.14 9.60
C GLY A 27 6.99 12.18 8.15
N THR A 28 7.86 11.22 7.80
CA THR A 28 8.35 11.07 6.43
C THR A 28 7.24 10.58 5.50
N ALA A 29 6.39 9.65 5.95
CA ALA A 29 5.22 9.20 5.19
C ALA A 29 4.25 10.37 4.88
N HIS A 30 3.95 11.24 5.85
CA HIS A 30 3.17 12.45 5.60
C HIS A 30 3.85 13.40 4.62
N SER A 31 5.16 13.55 4.71
CA SER A 31 5.95 14.40 3.80
C SER A 31 5.92 13.88 2.36
N PHE A 32 5.90 12.55 2.16
CA PHE A 32 5.74 11.96 0.84
C PHE A 32 4.34 12.19 0.26
N ILE A 33 3.29 12.11 1.08
CA ILE A 33 1.92 12.45 0.65
C ILE A 33 1.87 13.90 0.17
N ASP A 34 2.47 14.80 0.95
CA ASP A 34 2.51 16.22 0.64
C ASP A 34 3.27 16.50 -0.66
N CYS A 35 4.44 15.89 -0.83
CA CYS A 35 5.25 15.98 -2.04
C CYS A 35 4.51 15.41 -3.28
N ALA A 36 3.84 14.27 -3.16
CA ALA A 36 3.07 13.67 -4.24
C ALA A 36 1.93 14.59 -4.71
N ALA A 37 1.25 15.24 -3.76
CA ALA A 37 0.20 16.21 -4.08
C ALA A 37 0.76 17.45 -4.77
N ASP A 38 1.87 18.01 -4.26
CA ASP A 38 2.52 19.18 -4.86
C ASP A 38 3.10 18.90 -6.25
N ALA A 39 3.50 17.65 -6.51
CA ALA A 39 3.93 17.18 -7.82
C ALA A 39 2.77 16.94 -8.81
N GLY A 40 1.52 17.02 -8.37
CA GLY A 40 0.34 16.82 -9.21
C GLY A 40 0.01 15.35 -9.50
N ALA A 41 0.35 14.43 -8.59
CA ALA A 41 -0.13 13.05 -8.68
C ALA A 41 -1.65 12.98 -8.45
N ASP A 42 -2.30 11.94 -8.98
CA ASP A 42 -3.72 11.68 -8.72
C ASP A 42 -3.93 10.78 -7.49
N ALA A 43 -2.94 9.94 -7.21
CA ALA A 43 -2.93 9.03 -6.07
C ALA A 43 -1.55 8.93 -5.44
N VAL A 44 -1.52 8.65 -4.14
CA VAL A 44 -0.33 8.19 -3.42
C VAL A 44 -0.55 6.74 -3.02
N LYS A 45 0.45 5.91 -3.22
CA LYS A 45 0.39 4.48 -2.92
C LYS A 45 1.48 4.04 -1.97
N PHE A 46 1.09 3.23 -0.99
CA PHE A 46 1.99 2.57 -0.05
C PHE A 46 1.97 1.05 -0.22
N GLN A 47 2.75 0.35 0.59
CA GLN A 47 2.71 -1.10 0.73
C GLN A 47 2.39 -1.45 2.18
N THR A 48 1.30 -2.20 2.39
CA THR A 48 0.86 -2.61 3.73
C THR A 48 1.36 -4.02 4.00
N HIS A 49 2.54 -4.07 4.60
CA HIS A 49 3.16 -5.29 5.12
C HIS A 49 2.79 -5.48 6.59
N ILE A 50 2.40 -6.70 6.95
CA ILE A 50 2.13 -7.09 8.34
C ILE A 50 3.02 -8.28 8.62
N ALA A 51 4.13 -8.06 9.33
CA ALA A 51 5.21 -9.03 9.48
C ALA A 51 4.74 -10.40 10.01
N ALA A 52 3.74 -10.42 10.90
CA ALA A 52 3.18 -11.63 11.48
C ALA A 52 2.19 -12.38 10.57
N ALA A 53 1.73 -11.74 9.50
CA ALA A 53 0.71 -12.24 8.58
C ALA A 53 1.24 -12.45 7.16
N GLU A 54 2.51 -12.13 6.92
CA GLU A 54 3.11 -12.16 5.60
C GLU A 54 4.24 -13.18 5.51
N SER A 55 4.05 -14.16 4.63
CA SER A 55 5.02 -15.21 4.26
C SER A 55 5.46 -16.10 5.45
N THR A 56 6.12 -17.23 5.17
CA THR A 56 6.67 -18.14 6.19
C THR A 56 8.13 -17.81 6.51
N ALA A 57 8.61 -18.23 7.68
CA ALA A 57 9.99 -17.97 8.14
C ALA A 57 11.05 -18.63 7.23
N ASP A 58 10.68 -19.65 6.47
CA ASP A 58 11.57 -20.47 5.65
C ASP A 58 11.85 -19.87 4.26
N GLU A 59 11.29 -18.70 3.95
CA GLU A 59 11.41 -18.07 2.63
C GLU A 59 12.82 -17.47 2.38
N PRO A 60 13.58 -17.96 1.37
CA PRO A 60 14.99 -17.59 1.16
C PRO A 60 15.22 -16.10 0.85
N PHE A 61 14.22 -15.38 0.36
CA PHE A 61 14.34 -13.95 0.02
C PHE A 61 14.52 -13.03 1.24
N ARG A 62 14.45 -13.57 2.47
CA ARG A 62 14.50 -12.80 3.71
C ARG A 62 15.90 -12.39 4.18
N VAL A 63 16.98 -13.02 3.71
CA VAL A 63 18.25 -13.06 4.49
C VAL A 63 19.38 -12.15 3.98
N PRO A 64 19.42 -11.67 2.73
CA PRO A 64 20.25 -10.51 2.37
C PRO A 64 19.36 -9.37 1.85
N PHE A 65 18.55 -8.79 2.74
CA PHE A 65 17.65 -7.69 2.35
C PHE A 65 18.22 -6.31 2.68
N SER A 66 18.78 -6.10 3.87
CA SER A 66 19.22 -4.78 4.31
C SER A 66 20.48 -4.83 5.20
N MET A 67 21.10 -3.67 5.37
CA MET A 67 22.23 -3.48 6.29
C MET A 67 21.78 -3.13 7.72
N GLN A 68 20.48 -2.88 7.93
CA GLN A 68 19.92 -2.39 9.20
C GLN A 68 19.16 -3.48 9.95
N ASP A 69 18.35 -4.26 9.23
CA ASP A 69 17.53 -5.33 9.77
C ASP A 69 18.13 -6.69 9.42
N ALA A 70 18.09 -7.60 10.40
CA ALA A 70 18.64 -8.95 10.27
C ALA A 70 17.94 -9.76 9.17
N ASP A 71 16.65 -9.50 8.95
CA ASP A 71 15.85 -10.13 7.91
C ASP A 71 14.71 -9.20 7.45
N ARG A 72 13.98 -9.66 6.43
CA ARG A 72 12.80 -8.96 5.91
C ARG A 72 11.67 -8.85 6.94
N THR A 73 11.54 -9.81 7.85
CA THR A 73 10.51 -9.80 8.91
C THR A 73 10.70 -8.59 9.83
N GLY A 74 11.94 -8.38 10.29
CA GLY A 74 12.35 -7.26 11.12
C GLY A 74 12.12 -5.93 10.41
N TYR A 75 12.45 -5.87 9.11
CA TYR A 75 12.16 -4.70 8.29
C TYR A 75 10.67 -4.36 8.23
N TRP A 76 9.79 -5.33 7.97
CA TRP A 76 8.34 -5.08 7.96
C TRP A 76 7.80 -4.70 9.34
N ALA A 77 8.31 -5.30 10.41
CA ALA A 77 7.89 -4.96 11.76
C ALA A 77 8.30 -3.51 12.12
N ARG A 78 9.51 -3.09 11.73
CA ARG A 78 10.03 -1.74 11.97
C ARG A 78 9.35 -0.68 11.11
N THR A 79 9.07 -1.02 9.85
CA THR A 79 8.52 -0.06 8.88
C THR A 79 7.00 -0.04 8.80
N GLY A 80 6.32 -1.00 9.45
CA GLY A 80 4.88 -1.06 9.50
C GLY A 80 4.25 0.05 10.34
N PHE A 81 2.97 0.31 10.07
CA PHE A 81 2.15 1.25 10.82
C PHE A 81 0.95 0.53 11.43
N ASP A 82 0.47 1.03 12.57
CA ASP A 82 -0.78 0.56 13.16
C ASP A 82 -2.02 1.07 12.40
N ALA A 83 -3.20 0.56 12.76
CA ALA A 83 -4.45 0.91 12.07
C ALA A 83 -4.81 2.40 12.17
N GLY A 84 -4.48 3.07 13.29
CA GLY A 84 -4.73 4.49 13.48
C GLY A 84 -3.80 5.34 12.61
N GLN A 85 -2.53 4.96 12.52
CA GLN A 85 -1.55 5.60 11.66
C GLN A 85 -1.91 5.47 10.17
N TRP A 86 -2.30 4.28 9.71
CA TRP A 86 -2.76 4.10 8.34
C TRP A 86 -4.01 4.93 8.02
N ARG A 87 -4.96 5.01 8.97
CA ARG A 87 -6.13 5.88 8.84
C ARG A 87 -5.73 7.35 8.71
N GLY A 88 -4.79 7.83 9.54
CA GLY A 88 -4.27 9.19 9.47
C GLY A 88 -3.55 9.51 8.16
N LEU A 89 -2.79 8.56 7.60
CA LEU A 89 -2.17 8.71 6.28
C LEU A 89 -3.24 8.81 5.16
N ALA A 90 -4.27 7.98 5.22
CA ALA A 90 -5.38 8.04 4.27
C ALA A 90 -6.17 9.35 4.36
N GLU A 91 -6.41 9.85 5.57
CA GLU A 91 -7.03 11.15 5.83
C GLU A 91 -6.19 12.29 5.26
N ARG A 92 -4.88 12.31 5.53
CA ARG A 92 -3.98 13.32 4.96
C ARG A 92 -3.98 13.32 3.44
N ALA A 93 -3.92 12.15 2.81
CA ALA A 93 -3.99 12.05 1.36
C ALA A 93 -5.28 12.66 0.81
N ARG A 94 -6.43 12.37 1.45
CA ARG A 94 -7.73 12.94 1.07
C ARG A 94 -7.77 14.46 1.25
N GLU A 95 -7.24 14.99 2.34
CA GLU A 95 -7.11 16.44 2.57
C GLU A 95 -6.26 17.13 1.51
N ARG A 96 -5.23 16.45 1.01
CA ARG A 96 -4.34 16.92 -0.05
C ARG A 96 -4.89 16.70 -1.47
N GLY A 97 -6.12 16.18 -1.60
CA GLY A 97 -6.75 15.95 -2.90
C GLY A 97 -6.24 14.70 -3.63
N LEU A 98 -5.57 13.78 -2.93
CA LEU A 98 -5.06 12.53 -3.48
C LEU A 98 -6.00 11.36 -3.16
N HIS A 99 -6.05 10.40 -4.07
CA HIS A 99 -6.52 9.05 -3.74
C HIS A 99 -5.46 8.33 -2.90
N PHE A 100 -5.86 7.82 -1.73
CA PHE A 100 -5.00 6.92 -0.94
C PHE A 100 -5.15 5.48 -1.43
N LEU A 101 -4.05 4.89 -1.89
CA LEU A 101 -3.97 3.49 -2.29
C LEU A 101 -2.93 2.76 -1.43
N SER A 102 -3.07 1.45 -1.33
CA SER A 102 -2.00 0.60 -0.82
C SER A 102 -2.08 -0.80 -1.43
N SER A 103 -0.94 -1.46 -1.54
CA SER A 103 -0.88 -2.89 -1.87
C SER A 103 -0.87 -3.70 -0.56
N PRO A 104 -1.89 -4.51 -0.26
CA PRO A 104 -1.83 -5.44 0.85
C PRO A 104 -1.06 -6.70 0.45
N PHE A 105 -0.22 -7.20 1.37
CA PHE A 105 0.57 -8.42 1.18
C PHE A 105 0.12 -9.58 2.09
N SER A 106 -1.05 -9.44 2.73
CA SER A 106 -1.71 -10.47 3.54
C SER A 106 -3.22 -10.26 3.56
N VAL A 107 -3.99 -11.27 3.94
CA VAL A 107 -5.45 -11.17 4.10
C VAL A 107 -5.80 -10.18 5.22
N GLU A 108 -4.98 -10.11 6.26
CA GLU A 108 -5.05 -9.15 7.35
C GLU A 108 -4.87 -7.72 6.83
N ALA A 109 -3.92 -7.49 5.92
CA ALA A 109 -3.75 -6.19 5.29
C ALA A 109 -4.95 -5.83 4.39
N VAL A 110 -5.58 -6.80 3.71
CA VAL A 110 -6.84 -6.55 2.98
C VAL A 110 -7.93 -6.08 3.94
N ARG A 111 -8.12 -6.75 5.08
CA ARG A 111 -9.14 -6.36 6.09
C ARG A 111 -8.90 -4.95 6.61
N LEU A 112 -7.65 -4.63 6.97
CA LEU A 112 -7.28 -3.29 7.43
C LEU A 112 -7.59 -2.21 6.37
N LEU A 113 -7.20 -2.44 5.11
CA LEU A 113 -7.43 -1.48 4.04
C LEU A 113 -8.91 -1.34 3.66
N ALA A 114 -9.71 -2.40 3.84
CA ALA A 114 -11.15 -2.34 3.69
C ALA A 114 -11.78 -1.41 4.73
N GLU A 115 -11.34 -1.48 6.00
CA GLU A 115 -11.78 -0.57 7.06
C GLU A 115 -11.36 0.90 6.83
N ILE A 116 -10.24 1.11 6.13
CA ILE A 116 -9.78 2.44 5.71
C ILE A 116 -10.62 2.97 4.53
N GLY A 117 -11.20 2.08 3.73
CA GLY A 117 -11.97 2.42 2.55
C GLY A 117 -11.09 2.88 1.39
N VAL A 118 -10.14 2.04 0.98
CA VAL A 118 -9.35 2.29 -0.25
C VAL A 118 -10.27 2.25 -1.48
N PRO A 119 -10.08 3.14 -2.46
CA PRO A 119 -10.96 3.23 -3.63
C PRO A 119 -10.67 2.15 -4.69
N ALA A 120 -9.51 1.49 -4.63
CA ALA A 120 -9.13 0.37 -5.47
C ALA A 120 -8.10 -0.52 -4.77
N TRP A 121 -8.07 -1.80 -5.14
CA TRP A 121 -7.06 -2.76 -4.70
C TRP A 121 -5.88 -2.78 -5.67
N LYS A 122 -4.65 -2.62 -5.17
CA LYS A 122 -3.44 -2.84 -5.98
C LYS A 122 -2.82 -4.20 -5.63
N VAL A 123 -2.79 -5.11 -6.59
CA VAL A 123 -2.09 -6.40 -6.46
C VAL A 123 -0.63 -6.22 -6.89
N GLY A 124 0.32 -6.55 -6.01
CA GLY A 124 1.75 -6.60 -6.35
C GLY A 124 2.06 -7.71 -7.35
N SER A 125 3.14 -7.57 -8.13
CA SER A 125 3.51 -8.58 -9.13
C SER A 125 3.93 -9.93 -8.51
N GLY A 126 4.43 -9.92 -7.27
CA GLY A 126 4.74 -11.15 -6.52
C GLY A 126 3.50 -11.93 -6.12
N GLU A 127 2.36 -11.26 -6.06
CA GLU A 127 1.13 -11.73 -5.42
C GLU A 127 0.06 -12.11 -6.45
N VAL A 128 0.34 -11.99 -7.75
CA VAL A 128 -0.62 -12.31 -8.83
C VAL A 128 -1.10 -13.76 -8.83
N ARG A 129 -0.37 -14.67 -8.16
CA ARG A 129 -0.73 -16.08 -7.98
C ARG A 129 -1.27 -16.40 -6.58
N SER A 130 -1.42 -15.39 -5.72
CA SER A 130 -1.92 -15.58 -4.36
C SER A 130 -3.45 -15.67 -4.38
N HIS A 131 -3.97 -16.89 -4.49
CA HIS A 131 -5.41 -17.15 -4.56
C HIS A 131 -6.17 -16.60 -3.34
N ASP A 132 -5.64 -16.80 -2.14
CA ASP A 132 -6.29 -16.35 -0.90
C ASP A 132 -6.34 -14.82 -0.80
N LEU A 133 -5.26 -14.15 -1.21
CA LEU A 133 -5.21 -12.69 -1.23
C LEU A 133 -6.18 -12.11 -2.27
N LEU A 134 -6.20 -12.68 -3.48
CA LEU A 134 -7.11 -12.26 -4.55
C LEU A 134 -8.57 -12.50 -4.15
N GLN A 135 -8.88 -13.64 -3.55
CA GLN A 135 -10.23 -13.94 -3.06
C GLN A 135 -10.66 -12.94 -1.99
N ALA A 136 -9.79 -12.61 -1.03
CA ALA A 136 -10.08 -11.61 -0.01
C ALA A 136 -10.38 -10.22 -0.60
N MET A 137 -9.66 -9.79 -1.63
CA MET A 137 -9.94 -8.53 -2.35
C MET A 137 -11.26 -8.58 -3.12
N LEU A 138 -11.57 -9.70 -3.75
CA LEU A 138 -12.83 -9.90 -4.47
C LEU A 138 -14.03 -9.86 -3.53
N ASP A 139 -13.92 -10.52 -2.37
CA ASP A 139 -14.96 -10.55 -1.33
C ASP A 139 -15.17 -9.16 -0.72
N ALA A 140 -14.10 -8.37 -0.54
CA ALA A 140 -14.18 -6.98 -0.08
C ALA A 140 -14.77 -6.05 -1.15
N GLY A 141 -14.71 -6.44 -2.43
CA GLY A 141 -15.26 -5.70 -3.56
C GLY A 141 -14.45 -4.46 -3.95
N GLY A 142 -14.78 -3.87 -5.10
CA GLY A 142 -14.09 -2.71 -5.66
C GLY A 142 -13.14 -3.05 -6.82
N PRO A 143 -12.66 -2.03 -7.55
CA PRO A 143 -11.80 -2.23 -8.71
C PRO A 143 -10.42 -2.76 -8.32
N ILE A 144 -9.86 -3.62 -9.17
CA ILE A 144 -8.53 -4.22 -9.00
C ILE A 144 -7.57 -3.67 -10.05
N LEU A 145 -6.39 -3.24 -9.59
CA LEU A 145 -5.24 -2.81 -10.36
C LEU A 145 -4.14 -3.90 -10.27
N LEU A 146 -4.06 -4.76 -11.28
CA LEU A 146 -3.08 -5.83 -11.35
C LEU A 146 -1.79 -5.34 -12.02
N SER A 147 -0.62 -5.75 -11.50
CA SER A 147 0.69 -5.48 -12.11
C SER A 147 1.14 -6.58 -13.04
#